data_AF-E5Y5U2-F1
#
_entry.id   AF-E5Y5U2-F1
#
_cell.length_a   1.000
_cell.length_b   1.000
_cell.length_c   1.000
_cell.angle_alpha   90.00
_cell.angle_beta   90.00
_cell.angle_gamma   90.00
#
_symmetry.space_group_name_H-M   'P 1'
#
loop_
_entity.id
_entity.type
_entity.pdbx_description
1 polymer ?
#
loop_
_entity_poly.entity_id
_entity_poly.type
_entity_poly.pdbx_seq_one_letter_code
_entity_poly.pdbx_strand_id
1 'polypeptide(L)'
;MEDLQKDKDQGEKLRSLVEVSRKNDIPALLNAKNRAQQDVYSDPSKENLAVLERATAMLEKAMDAGQNCKNWKEALTYLQEDCGRKIGQTKLFADIKAGRLRKQPDGTFKRRDLDRYAASLPTAGTPDKLATDAARRQREKEEQEIRRIRAVADKEEFILKVKQGQYISRDDVYQELAARAVALSASLKTEFEARSLDVIALVEGNPKKSGPFVEHIEQVIDEAMNEYAKPIEIEVTFTAEPEAGTESDDE
;
A
#
# COMPACT_ATOMS: atom_id res chain seq x y z
N MET A 1 27.48 15.28 -68.85
CA MET A 1 26.47 15.38 -67.79
C MET A 1 25.21 14.56 -68.08
N GLU A 2 24.95 14.13 -69.33
CA GLU A 2 23.79 13.29 -69.67
C GLU A 2 23.92 11.81 -69.26
N ASP A 3 25.14 11.24 -69.22
CA ASP A 3 25.32 9.82 -68.90
C ASP A 3 25.07 9.49 -67.41
N LEU A 4 25.42 10.39 -66.48
CA LEU A 4 25.13 10.22 -65.04
C LEU A 4 23.63 10.31 -64.70
N GLN A 5 22.83 11.01 -65.53
CA GLN A 5 21.40 11.12 -65.34
C GLN A 5 20.68 9.85 -65.82
N LYS A 6 21.13 9.28 -66.96
CA LYS A 6 20.66 7.99 -67.47
C LYS A 6 20.94 6.83 -66.49
N ASP A 7 22.12 6.81 -65.85
CA ASP A 7 22.46 5.76 -64.88
C ASP A 7 21.61 5.84 -63.60
N LYS A 8 21.25 7.05 -63.14
CA LYS A 8 20.34 7.24 -62.01
C LYS A 8 18.91 6.83 -62.34
N ASP A 9 18.39 7.24 -63.50
CA ASP A 9 17.05 6.88 -63.95
C ASP A 9 16.91 5.37 -64.21
N GLN A 10 17.97 4.71 -64.72
CA GLN A 10 18.03 3.25 -64.83
C GLN A 10 18.07 2.57 -63.46
N GLY A 11 18.81 3.11 -62.49
CA GLY A 11 18.85 2.62 -61.12
C GLY A 11 17.51 2.69 -60.40
N GLU A 12 16.75 3.77 -60.60
CA GLU A 12 15.40 3.92 -60.04
C GLU A 12 14.38 3.01 -60.73
N LYS A 13 14.50 2.83 -62.05
CA LYS A 13 13.68 1.88 -62.81
C LYS A 13 13.96 0.41 -62.43
N LEU A 14 15.20 0.06 -62.13
CA LEU A 14 15.57 -1.27 -61.61
C LEU A 14 15.03 -1.48 -60.20
N ARG A 15 15.09 -0.47 -59.33
CA ARG A 15 14.51 -0.54 -57.97
C ARG A 15 13.00 -0.73 -58.00
N SER A 16 12.29 0.00 -58.86
CA SER A 16 10.84 -0.16 -59.01
C SER A 16 10.46 -1.52 -59.61
N LEU A 17 11.23 -2.06 -60.56
CA LEU A 17 11.04 -3.43 -61.05
C LEU A 17 11.26 -4.49 -59.96
N VAL A 18 12.28 -4.31 -59.11
CA VAL A 18 12.55 -5.21 -57.97
C VAL A 18 11.42 -5.15 -56.93
N GLU A 19 10.84 -3.98 -56.68
CA GLU A 19 9.70 -3.85 -55.78
C GLU A 19 8.41 -4.47 -56.35
N VAL A 20 8.16 -4.33 -57.65
CA VAL A 20 7.04 -4.98 -58.34
C VAL A 20 7.24 -6.49 -58.39
N SER A 21 8.47 -6.97 -58.62
CA SER A 21 8.82 -8.40 -58.53
C SER A 21 8.51 -8.92 -57.14
N ARG A 22 9.02 -8.28 -56.08
CA ARG A 22 8.78 -8.70 -54.68
C ARG A 22 7.30 -8.84 -54.32
N LYS A 23 6.42 -8.01 -54.90
CA LYS A 23 4.97 -8.07 -54.70
C LYS A 23 4.34 -9.28 -55.43
N ASN A 24 4.84 -9.62 -56.60
CA ASN A 24 4.35 -10.74 -57.41
C ASN A 24 5.06 -12.08 -57.12
N ASP A 25 6.21 -12.04 -56.44
CA ASP A 25 7.02 -13.21 -56.08
C ASP A 25 6.28 -14.12 -55.09
N ILE A 26 5.53 -13.57 -54.13
CA ILE A 26 4.78 -14.38 -53.14
C ILE A 26 3.67 -15.20 -53.82
N PRO A 27 2.78 -14.63 -54.66
CA PRO A 27 1.82 -15.41 -55.46
C PRO A 27 2.49 -16.47 -56.36
N ALA A 28 3.63 -16.15 -56.99
CA ALA A 28 4.35 -17.09 -57.84
C ALA A 28 4.93 -18.27 -57.03
N LEU A 29 5.50 -18.00 -55.85
CA LEU A 29 6.04 -19.02 -54.95
C LEU A 29 4.94 -19.88 -54.32
N LEU A 30 3.76 -19.32 -54.05
CA LEU A 30 2.59 -20.10 -53.61
C LEU A 30 2.15 -21.09 -54.68
N ASN A 31 2.06 -20.64 -55.93
CA ASN A 31 1.74 -21.52 -57.06
C ASN A 31 2.82 -22.59 -57.28
N ALA A 32 4.10 -22.24 -57.11
CA ALA A 32 5.21 -23.19 -57.20
C ALA A 32 5.15 -24.25 -56.09
N LYS A 33 4.83 -23.84 -54.85
CA LYS A 33 4.61 -24.77 -53.73
C LYS A 33 3.42 -25.70 -53.99
N ASN A 34 2.29 -25.18 -54.46
CA ASN A 34 1.10 -25.99 -54.74
C ASN A 34 1.38 -27.05 -55.81
N ARG A 35 2.15 -26.72 -56.86
CA ARG A 35 2.59 -27.70 -57.87
C ARG A 35 3.52 -28.75 -57.27
N ALA A 36 4.53 -28.34 -56.52
CA ALA A 36 5.44 -29.27 -55.84
C ALA A 36 4.70 -30.19 -54.84
N GLN A 37 3.65 -29.71 -54.18
CA GLN A 37 2.79 -30.53 -53.32
C GLN A 37 1.99 -31.56 -54.12
N GLN A 38 1.47 -31.17 -55.28
CA GLN A 38 0.75 -32.07 -56.18
C GLN A 38 1.67 -33.16 -56.74
N ASP A 39 2.91 -32.81 -57.08
CA ASP A 39 3.92 -33.75 -57.59
C ASP A 39 4.34 -34.77 -56.51
N VAL A 40 4.52 -34.33 -55.25
CA VAL A 40 4.77 -35.22 -54.10
C VAL A 40 3.57 -36.11 -53.80
N TYR A 41 2.34 -35.63 -53.99
CA TYR A 41 1.13 -36.43 -53.81
C TYR A 41 1.01 -37.53 -54.88
N SER A 42 1.40 -37.23 -56.13
CA SER A 42 1.41 -38.21 -57.22
C SER A 42 2.58 -39.20 -57.16
N ASP A 43 3.77 -38.74 -56.78
CA ASP A 43 4.98 -39.56 -56.66
C ASP A 43 5.87 -39.05 -55.51
N PRO A 44 5.88 -39.73 -54.35
CA PRO A 44 6.71 -39.41 -53.20
C PRO A 44 8.21 -39.74 -53.38
N SER A 45 8.81 -39.31 -54.48
CA SER A 45 10.23 -39.49 -54.75
C SER A 45 11.10 -38.52 -53.92
N LYS A 46 12.35 -38.91 -53.67
CA LYS A 46 13.33 -38.05 -52.96
C LYS A 46 13.56 -36.71 -53.68
N GLU A 47 13.41 -36.69 -55.00
CA GLU A 47 13.57 -35.49 -55.83
C GLU A 47 12.38 -34.54 -55.66
N ASN A 48 11.14 -35.05 -55.69
CA ASN A 48 9.94 -34.24 -55.50
C ASN A 48 9.85 -33.66 -54.08
N LEU A 49 10.27 -34.44 -53.07
CA LEU A 49 10.38 -33.95 -51.69
C LEU A 49 11.40 -32.81 -51.56
N ALA A 50 12.58 -32.92 -52.20
CA ALA A 50 13.58 -31.86 -52.20
C ALA A 50 13.11 -30.59 -52.94
N VAL A 51 12.31 -30.75 -54.01
CA VAL A 51 11.69 -29.61 -54.71
C VAL A 51 10.65 -28.92 -53.83
N LEU A 52 9.82 -29.69 -53.12
CA LEU A 52 8.86 -29.15 -52.17
C LEU A 52 9.57 -28.40 -51.03
N GLU A 53 10.61 -28.98 -50.42
CA GLU A 53 11.40 -28.34 -49.36
C GLU A 53 12.03 -27.02 -49.82
N ARG A 54 12.58 -26.97 -51.03
CA ARG A 54 13.14 -25.75 -51.61
C ARG A 54 12.06 -24.70 -51.88
N ALA A 55 10.93 -25.10 -52.44
CA ALA A 55 9.80 -24.18 -52.70
C ALA A 55 9.23 -23.63 -51.39
N THR A 56 9.10 -24.47 -50.35
CA THR A 56 8.67 -24.03 -49.02
C THR A 56 9.68 -23.09 -48.36
N ALA A 57 10.98 -23.39 -48.44
CA ALA A 57 12.02 -22.55 -47.85
C ALA A 57 12.12 -21.18 -48.55
N MET A 58 11.94 -21.14 -49.88
CA MET A 58 11.90 -19.88 -50.64
C MET A 58 10.67 -19.05 -50.31
N LEU A 59 9.50 -19.69 -50.18
CA LEU A 59 8.26 -19.03 -49.78
C LEU A 59 8.34 -18.46 -48.36
N GLU A 60 8.84 -19.24 -47.40
CA GLU A 60 9.01 -18.82 -46.01
C GLU A 60 9.98 -17.63 -45.92
N LYS A 61 11.09 -17.69 -46.64
CA LYS A 61 12.06 -16.58 -46.72
C LYS A 61 11.45 -15.30 -47.32
N ALA A 62 10.56 -15.43 -48.31
CA ALA A 62 9.87 -14.29 -48.92
C ALA A 62 8.78 -13.71 -48.00
N MET A 63 8.04 -14.55 -47.28
CA MET A 63 7.06 -14.11 -46.29
C MET A 63 7.72 -13.38 -45.11
N ASP A 64 8.83 -13.90 -44.60
CA ASP A 64 9.58 -13.25 -43.52
C ASP A 64 10.19 -11.91 -43.93
N ALA A 65 10.61 -11.78 -45.19
CA ALA A 65 11.11 -10.52 -45.72
C ALA A 65 10.04 -9.40 -45.72
N GLY A 66 8.76 -9.78 -45.83
CA GLY A 66 7.62 -8.86 -45.74
C GLY A 66 7.22 -8.44 -44.33
N GLN A 67 7.75 -9.10 -43.28
CA GLN A 67 7.42 -8.86 -41.88
C GLN A 67 8.52 -8.13 -41.09
N ASN A 68 9.54 -7.61 -41.77
CA ASN A 68 10.66 -6.90 -41.14
C ASN A 68 10.24 -5.50 -40.62
N CYS A 69 10.69 -5.15 -39.42
CA CYS A 69 10.50 -3.80 -38.88
C CYS A 69 11.47 -2.83 -39.57
N LYS A 70 10.96 -1.71 -40.08
CA LYS A 70 11.74 -0.73 -40.84
C LYS A 70 12.58 0.15 -39.94
N ASN A 71 12.10 0.42 -38.73
CA ASN A 71 12.73 1.38 -37.82
C ASN A 71 12.81 0.86 -36.38
N TRP A 72 13.68 1.45 -35.57
CA TRP A 72 13.86 1.09 -34.16
C TRP A 72 12.59 1.32 -33.31
N LYS A 73 11.75 2.29 -33.71
CA LYS A 73 10.46 2.56 -33.06
C LYS A 73 9.49 1.39 -33.25
N GLU A 74 9.34 0.91 -34.48
CA GLU A 74 8.50 -0.26 -34.80
C GLU A 74 9.00 -1.51 -34.08
N ALA A 75 10.33 -1.71 -34.02
CA ALA A 75 10.92 -2.80 -33.24
C ALA A 75 10.62 -2.68 -31.74
N LEU A 76 10.64 -1.47 -31.18
CA LEU A 76 10.30 -1.24 -29.77
C LEU A 76 8.83 -1.53 -29.48
N THR A 77 7.92 -1.05 -30.34
CA THR A 77 6.48 -1.32 -30.24
C THR A 77 6.20 -2.81 -30.35
N TYR A 78 6.80 -3.51 -31.32
CA TYR A 78 6.70 -4.96 -31.48
C TYR A 78 7.16 -5.71 -30.21
N LEU A 79 8.30 -5.30 -29.64
CA LEU A 79 8.83 -5.93 -28.43
C LEU A 79 7.96 -5.66 -27.19
N GLN A 80 7.30 -4.49 -27.11
CA GLN A 80 6.48 -4.09 -25.97
C GLN A 80 5.04 -4.61 -26.05
N GLU A 81 4.39 -4.48 -27.21
CA GLU A 81 2.96 -4.77 -27.41
C GLU A 81 2.74 -6.21 -27.86
N ASP A 82 3.42 -6.65 -28.92
CA ASP A 82 3.21 -8.00 -29.48
C ASP A 82 3.95 -9.09 -28.69
N CYS A 83 5.14 -8.77 -28.17
CA CYS A 83 5.96 -9.71 -27.39
C CYS A 83 5.85 -9.52 -25.87
N GLY A 84 5.19 -8.45 -25.41
CA GLY A 84 5.00 -8.16 -23.99
C GLY A 84 6.32 -8.13 -23.21
N ARG A 85 7.34 -7.38 -23.64
CA ARG A 85 8.66 -7.30 -22.94
C ARG A 85 8.90 -5.92 -22.32
N LYS A 86 9.48 -5.88 -21.12
CA LYS A 86 9.88 -4.62 -20.46
C LYS A 86 11.24 -4.16 -21.00
N ILE A 87 11.20 -3.41 -22.10
CA ILE A 87 12.38 -2.78 -22.67
C ILE A 87 12.14 -1.29 -22.93
N GLY A 88 13.09 -0.45 -22.50
CA GLY A 88 13.10 0.98 -22.79
C GLY A 88 14.03 1.33 -23.95
N GLN A 89 13.81 2.49 -24.56
CA GLN A 89 14.59 3.01 -25.69
C GLN A 89 16.11 2.94 -25.43
N THR A 90 16.57 3.42 -24.27
CA THR A 90 18.00 3.45 -23.90
C THR A 90 18.62 2.06 -23.86
N LYS A 91 17.89 1.05 -23.36
CA LYS A 91 18.35 -0.34 -23.29
C LYS A 91 18.39 -0.98 -24.67
N LEU A 92 17.38 -0.72 -25.51
CA LEU A 92 17.37 -1.19 -26.90
C LEU A 92 18.58 -0.68 -27.67
N PHE A 93 18.92 0.61 -27.56
CA PHE A 93 20.11 1.16 -28.22
C PHE A 93 21.43 0.61 -27.66
N ALA A 94 21.52 0.40 -26.34
CA ALA A 94 22.69 -0.23 -25.72
C ALA A 94 22.88 -1.67 -26.22
N ASP A 95 21.80 -2.43 -26.34
CA ASP A 95 21.83 -3.82 -26.80
C ASP A 95 22.11 -3.94 -28.31
N ILE A 96 21.68 -2.97 -29.11
CA ILE A 96 22.09 -2.84 -30.52
C ILE A 96 23.60 -2.56 -30.61
N LYS A 97 24.13 -1.64 -29.79
CA LYS A 97 25.57 -1.31 -29.75
C LYS A 97 26.41 -2.50 -29.25
N ALA A 98 25.87 -3.28 -28.32
CA ALA A 98 26.48 -4.50 -27.81
C ALA A 98 26.35 -5.71 -28.76
N GLY A 99 25.67 -5.55 -29.91
CA GLY A 99 25.50 -6.60 -30.92
C GLY A 99 24.50 -7.70 -30.54
N ARG A 100 23.72 -7.52 -29.46
CA ARG A 100 22.67 -8.45 -29.02
C ARG A 100 21.47 -8.46 -29.95
N LEU A 101 21.17 -7.32 -30.56
CA LEU A 101 20.20 -7.18 -31.65
C LEU A 101 20.92 -6.71 -32.91
N ARG A 102 20.91 -7.53 -33.97
CA ARG A 102 21.58 -7.20 -35.23
C ARG A 102 20.73 -6.27 -36.08
N LYS A 103 21.28 -5.09 -36.38
CA LYS A 103 20.71 -4.13 -37.33
C LYS A 103 21.25 -4.42 -38.74
N GLN A 104 20.37 -4.48 -39.74
CA GLN A 104 20.80 -4.65 -41.14
C GLN A 104 21.46 -3.38 -41.69
N PRO A 105 22.29 -3.47 -42.74
CA PRO A 105 22.91 -2.30 -43.39
C PRO A 105 21.88 -1.26 -43.84
N ASP A 106 20.70 -1.72 -44.26
CA ASP A 106 19.57 -0.89 -44.69
C ASP A 106 18.78 -0.24 -43.53
N GLY A 107 19.20 -0.48 -42.29
CA GLY A 107 18.60 0.10 -41.09
C GLY A 107 17.43 -0.68 -40.49
N THR A 108 17.02 -1.78 -41.13
CA THR A 108 15.87 -2.62 -40.77
C THR A 108 16.23 -3.74 -39.79
N PHE A 109 15.21 -4.28 -39.11
CA PHE A 109 15.34 -5.39 -38.16
C PHE A 109 14.54 -6.60 -38.66
N LYS A 110 15.17 -7.78 -38.62
CA LYS A 110 14.48 -9.04 -38.96
C LYS A 110 13.61 -9.48 -37.79
N ARG A 111 12.38 -9.92 -38.09
CA ARG A 111 11.44 -10.39 -37.06
C ARG A 111 12.00 -11.59 -36.27
N ARG A 112 12.64 -12.56 -36.95
CA ARG A 112 13.34 -13.68 -36.31
C ARG A 112 14.42 -13.25 -35.29
N ASP A 113 15.17 -12.19 -35.59
CA ASP A 113 16.20 -11.67 -34.70
C ASP A 113 15.58 -10.91 -33.51
N LEU A 114 14.46 -10.21 -33.75
CA LEU A 114 13.65 -9.59 -32.69
C LEU A 114 13.00 -10.63 -31.78
N ASP A 115 12.46 -11.72 -32.31
CA ASP A 115 11.85 -12.81 -31.53
C ASP A 115 12.90 -13.52 -30.68
N ARG A 116 14.09 -13.79 -31.24
CA ARG A 116 15.23 -14.34 -30.50
C ARG A 116 15.68 -13.40 -29.38
N TYR A 117 15.72 -12.11 -29.68
CA TYR A 117 16.04 -11.09 -28.68
C TYR A 117 14.95 -10.99 -27.60
N ALA A 118 13.66 -11.05 -27.97
CA ALA A 118 12.53 -11.05 -27.05
C ALA A 118 12.57 -12.24 -26.09
N ALA A 119 12.97 -13.43 -26.57
CA ALA A 119 13.16 -14.61 -25.74
C ALA A 119 14.27 -14.42 -24.69
N SER A 120 15.28 -13.59 -24.96
CA SER A 120 16.33 -13.25 -24.00
C SER A 120 15.92 -12.19 -22.97
N LEU A 121 14.79 -11.51 -23.19
CA LEU A 121 14.33 -10.42 -22.33
C LEU A 121 13.32 -10.92 -21.28
N PRO A 122 13.32 -10.33 -20.07
CA PRO A 122 12.29 -10.62 -19.08
C PRO A 122 10.88 -10.32 -19.64
N THR A 123 9.96 -11.27 -19.49
CA THR A 123 8.56 -11.09 -19.89
C THR A 123 7.91 -10.00 -19.03
N ALA A 124 7.18 -9.08 -19.66
CA ALA A 124 6.30 -8.12 -19.01
C ALA A 124 4.99 -8.82 -18.59
N GLY A 125 5.08 -9.66 -17.56
CA GLY A 125 3.97 -10.37 -16.91
C GLY A 125 4.58 -11.52 -16.14
N THR A 126 4.41 -11.69 -14.82
CA THR A 126 3.24 -11.56 -13.91
C THR A 126 3.81 -11.57 -12.45
N PRO A 127 3.14 -11.28 -11.30
CA PRO A 127 1.84 -10.69 -10.93
C PRO A 127 2.02 -9.57 -9.86
N ASP A 128 2.79 -8.50 -10.13
CA ASP A 128 3.30 -7.66 -9.04
C ASP A 128 2.25 -6.73 -8.41
N LYS A 129 1.36 -6.11 -9.21
CA LYS A 129 0.38 -5.14 -8.69
C LYS A 129 -0.66 -5.76 -7.76
N LEU A 130 -1.20 -6.92 -8.12
CA LEU A 130 -2.18 -7.63 -7.28
C LEU A 130 -1.54 -8.23 -6.03
N ALA A 131 -0.29 -8.69 -6.11
CA ALA A 131 0.47 -9.12 -4.93
C ALA A 131 0.79 -7.95 -3.99
N THR A 132 1.16 -6.78 -4.53
CA THR A 132 1.35 -5.56 -3.72
C THR A 132 0.05 -5.04 -3.12
N ASP A 133 -1.08 -5.14 -3.84
CA ASP A 133 -2.38 -4.70 -3.32
C ASP A 133 -2.96 -5.69 -2.31
N ALA A 134 -2.76 -7.00 -2.49
CA ALA A 134 -3.13 -8.00 -1.49
C ALA A 134 -2.28 -7.87 -0.22
N ALA A 135 -0.96 -7.67 -0.36
CA ALA A 135 -0.06 -7.42 0.76
C ALA A 135 -0.41 -6.10 1.48
N ARG A 136 -0.78 -5.04 0.75
CA ARG A 136 -1.24 -3.78 1.35
C ARG A 136 -2.53 -3.96 2.14
N ARG A 137 -3.54 -4.63 1.58
CA ARG A 137 -4.79 -4.93 2.30
C ARG A 137 -4.56 -5.79 3.53
N GLN A 138 -3.64 -6.75 3.45
CA GLN A 138 -3.30 -7.60 4.58
C GLN A 138 -2.63 -6.80 5.70
N ARG A 139 -1.69 -5.91 5.37
CA ARG A 139 -1.06 -5.00 6.34
C ARG A 139 -2.05 -4.04 6.98
N GLU A 140 -2.98 -3.49 6.21
CA GLU A 140 -4.04 -2.60 6.73
C GLU A 140 -4.95 -3.35 7.71
N LYS A 141 -5.32 -4.60 7.40
CA LYS A 141 -6.09 -5.46 8.30
C LYS A 141 -5.32 -5.80 9.57
N GLU A 142 -4.05 -6.19 9.45
CA GLU A 142 -3.18 -6.49 10.59
C GLU A 142 -2.97 -5.25 11.47
N GLU A 143 -2.83 -4.07 10.88
CA GLU A 143 -2.69 -2.82 11.64
C GLU A 143 -3.98 -2.48 12.40
N GLN A 144 -5.14 -2.65 11.77
CA GLN A 144 -6.44 -2.47 12.44
C GLN A 144 -6.63 -3.47 13.58
N GLU A 145 -6.25 -4.72 13.38
CA GLU A 145 -6.32 -5.75 14.41
C GLU A 145 -5.37 -5.44 15.57
N ILE A 146 -4.13 -5.03 15.29
CA ILE A 146 -3.17 -4.58 16.31
C ILE A 146 -3.75 -3.40 17.10
N ARG A 147 -4.38 -2.42 16.44
CA ARG A 147 -5.02 -1.29 17.13
C ARG A 147 -6.17 -1.74 18.02
N ARG A 148 -6.99 -2.69 17.56
CA ARG A 148 -8.09 -3.26 18.35
C ARG A 148 -7.55 -4.00 19.58
N ILE A 149 -6.56 -4.88 19.39
CA ILE A 149 -5.94 -5.65 20.48
C ILE A 149 -5.31 -4.70 21.51
N ARG A 150 -4.61 -3.65 21.06
CA ARG A 150 -4.04 -2.64 21.97
C ARG A 150 -5.12 -1.92 22.76
N ALA A 151 -6.20 -1.47 22.12
CA ALA A 151 -7.29 -0.81 22.83
C ALA A 151 -7.96 -1.72 23.88
N VAL A 152 -8.08 -3.02 23.60
CA VAL A 152 -8.59 -4.00 24.56
C VAL A 152 -7.60 -4.19 25.72
N ALA A 153 -6.31 -4.34 25.43
CA ALA A 153 -5.27 -4.46 26.45
C ALA A 153 -5.20 -3.22 27.35
N ASP A 154 -5.27 -2.02 26.79
CA ASP A 154 -5.26 -0.76 27.53
C ASP A 154 -6.50 -0.65 28.44
N LYS A 155 -7.68 -1.11 27.96
CA LYS A 155 -8.91 -1.16 28.76
C LYS A 155 -8.78 -2.15 29.90
N GLU A 156 -8.25 -3.35 29.65
CA GLU A 156 -8.03 -4.36 30.69
C GLU A 156 -7.01 -3.89 31.74
N GLU A 157 -5.93 -3.23 31.32
CA GLU A 157 -4.95 -2.64 32.21
C GLU A 157 -5.57 -1.54 33.08
N PHE A 158 -6.41 -0.68 32.50
CA PHE A 158 -7.14 0.33 33.26
C PHE A 158 -8.10 -0.30 34.28
N ILE A 159 -8.90 -1.29 33.88
CA ILE A 159 -9.81 -2.01 34.79
C ILE A 159 -9.02 -2.69 35.91
N LEU A 160 -7.86 -3.28 35.61
CA LEU A 160 -6.99 -3.88 36.61
C LEU A 160 -6.52 -2.84 37.63
N LYS A 161 -6.09 -1.65 37.19
CA LYS A 161 -5.67 -0.57 38.10
C LYS A 161 -6.84 -0.03 38.94
N VAL A 162 -8.04 0.05 38.38
CA VAL A 162 -9.28 0.37 39.14
C VAL A 162 -9.52 -0.69 40.22
N LYS A 163 -9.46 -1.98 39.87
CA LYS A 163 -9.62 -3.10 40.83
C LYS A 163 -8.51 -3.16 41.89
N GLN A 164 -7.31 -2.70 41.56
CA GLN A 164 -6.21 -2.54 42.52
C GLN A 164 -6.37 -1.31 43.43
N GLY A 165 -7.45 -0.54 43.29
CA GLY A 165 -7.72 0.64 44.12
C GLY A 165 -6.88 1.87 43.75
N GLN A 166 -6.24 1.89 42.59
CA GLN A 166 -5.45 3.05 42.14
C GLN A 166 -6.32 4.18 41.57
N TYR A 167 -7.56 3.86 41.18
CA TYR A 167 -8.51 4.82 40.59
C TYR A 167 -9.87 4.68 41.25
N ILE A 168 -10.52 5.82 41.44
CA ILE A 168 -11.85 5.96 42.05
C ILE A 168 -12.71 6.86 41.16
N SER A 169 -14.04 6.69 41.20
CA SER A 169 -14.94 7.54 40.43
C SER A 169 -14.84 8.99 40.91
N ARG A 170 -15.01 9.94 39.99
CA ARG A 170 -15.08 11.36 40.35
C ARG A 170 -16.26 11.64 41.26
N ASP A 171 -17.39 10.96 41.03
CA ASP A 171 -18.59 11.15 41.83
C ASP A 171 -18.38 10.66 43.26
N ASP A 172 -17.71 9.52 43.45
CA ASP A 172 -17.35 9.00 44.76
C ASP A 172 -16.42 9.98 45.50
N VAL A 173 -15.42 10.54 44.81
CA VAL A 173 -14.55 11.60 45.38
C VAL A 173 -15.37 12.79 45.86
N TYR A 174 -16.31 13.27 45.04
CA TYR A 174 -17.13 14.42 45.41
C TYR A 174 -18.07 14.08 46.58
N GLN A 175 -18.61 12.86 46.65
CA GLN A 175 -19.44 12.42 47.77
C GLN A 175 -18.64 12.36 49.07
N GLU A 176 -17.44 11.80 49.04
CA GLU A 176 -16.55 11.73 50.21
C GLU A 176 -16.15 13.13 50.70
N LEU A 177 -15.78 14.03 49.79
CA LEU A 177 -15.48 15.42 50.14
C LEU A 177 -16.70 16.15 50.73
N ALA A 178 -17.90 15.90 50.19
CA ALA A 178 -19.13 16.49 50.69
C ALA A 178 -19.47 15.96 52.09
N ALA A 179 -19.38 14.65 52.32
CA ALA A 179 -19.58 14.02 53.62
C ALA A 179 -18.60 14.60 54.66
N ARG A 180 -17.34 14.80 54.26
CA ARG A 180 -16.32 15.39 55.13
C ARG A 180 -16.58 16.86 55.44
N ALA A 181 -17.03 17.64 54.47
CA ALA A 181 -17.44 19.03 54.71
C ALA A 181 -18.63 19.12 55.68
N VAL A 182 -19.59 18.20 55.58
CA VAL A 182 -20.72 18.10 56.52
C VAL A 182 -20.23 17.73 57.92
N ALA A 183 -19.34 16.74 58.04
CA ALA A 183 -18.74 16.36 59.32
C ALA A 183 -17.97 17.52 59.95
N LEU A 184 -17.17 18.26 59.17
CA LEU A 184 -16.45 19.45 59.63
C LEU A 184 -17.41 20.57 60.08
N SER A 185 -18.50 20.81 59.34
CA SER A 185 -19.48 21.81 59.75
C SER A 185 -20.17 21.43 61.06
N ALA A 186 -20.47 20.15 61.25
CA ALA A 186 -21.06 19.64 62.48
C ALA A 186 -20.07 19.70 63.66
N SER A 187 -18.80 19.35 63.45
CA SER A 187 -17.77 19.43 64.49
C SER A 187 -17.54 20.88 64.92
N LEU A 188 -17.40 21.81 63.99
CA LEU A 188 -17.28 23.24 64.29
C LEU A 188 -18.47 23.74 65.12
N LYS A 189 -19.71 23.47 64.70
CA LYS A 189 -20.90 23.87 65.48
C LYS A 189 -20.87 23.32 66.91
N THR A 190 -20.53 22.05 67.06
CA THR A 190 -20.45 21.39 68.37
C THR A 190 -19.37 22.02 69.25
N GLU A 191 -18.20 22.32 68.68
CA GLU A 191 -17.08 22.94 69.40
C GLU A 191 -17.42 24.37 69.85
N PHE A 192 -18.09 25.14 68.98
CA PHE A 192 -18.61 26.47 69.30
C PHE A 192 -19.64 26.44 70.42
N GLU A 193 -20.57 25.48 70.40
CA GLU A 193 -21.57 25.30 71.45
C GLU A 193 -20.91 24.93 72.78
N ALA A 194 -19.95 24.00 72.76
CA ALA A 194 -19.22 23.53 73.94
C ALA A 194 -18.40 24.65 74.60
N ARG A 195 -17.73 25.49 73.80
CA ARG A 195 -16.86 26.59 74.29
C ARG A 195 -17.60 27.93 74.43
N SER A 196 -18.90 27.97 74.15
CA SER A 196 -19.69 29.21 74.14
C SER A 196 -19.60 29.99 75.47
N LEU A 197 -19.61 29.28 76.60
CA LEU A 197 -19.48 29.88 77.93
C LEU A 197 -18.09 30.45 78.19
N ASP A 198 -17.04 29.77 77.74
CA ASP A 198 -15.65 30.21 77.90
C ASP A 198 -15.40 31.50 77.09
N VAL A 199 -15.95 31.57 75.88
CA VAL A 199 -15.90 32.76 75.02
C VAL A 199 -16.65 33.93 75.65
N ILE A 200 -17.83 33.69 76.23
CA ILE A 200 -18.59 34.73 76.95
C ILE A 200 -17.80 35.25 78.16
N ALA A 201 -17.20 34.34 78.93
CA ALA A 201 -16.36 34.68 80.08
C ALA A 201 -15.09 35.45 79.67
N LEU A 202 -14.49 35.13 78.52
CA LEU A 202 -13.32 35.84 78.00
C LEU A 202 -13.64 37.30 77.68
N VAL A 203 -14.74 37.53 76.95
CA VAL A 203 -15.08 38.87 76.42
C VAL A 203 -15.78 39.73 77.46
N GLU A 204 -16.54 39.17 78.41
CA GLU A 204 -17.30 39.90 79.44
C GLU A 204 -18.19 41.04 78.87
N GLY A 205 -18.58 40.95 77.60
CA GLY A 205 -19.29 42.03 76.89
C GLY A 205 -18.44 43.28 76.59
N ASN A 206 -17.11 43.23 76.77
CA ASN A 206 -16.20 44.34 76.55
C ASN A 206 -15.65 44.36 75.10
N PRO A 207 -16.02 45.35 74.28
CA PRO A 207 -15.56 45.43 72.89
C PRO A 207 -14.04 45.63 72.74
N LYS A 208 -13.33 46.05 73.80
CA LYS A 208 -11.86 46.15 73.78
C LYS A 208 -11.16 44.79 73.83
N LYS A 209 -11.88 43.71 74.14
CA LYS A 209 -11.37 42.33 74.16
C LYS A 209 -11.58 41.60 72.83
N SER A 210 -11.80 42.33 71.73
CA SER A 210 -11.95 41.76 70.39
C SER A 210 -10.71 40.98 69.93
N GLY A 211 -9.50 41.42 70.30
CA GLY A 211 -8.26 40.71 69.98
C GLY A 211 -8.24 39.28 70.55
N PRO A 212 -8.32 39.13 71.89
CA PRO A 212 -8.40 37.80 72.53
C PRO A 212 -9.56 36.93 72.01
N PHE A 213 -10.69 37.54 71.68
CA PHE A 213 -11.82 36.82 71.06
C PHE A 213 -11.44 36.22 69.71
N VAL A 214 -10.87 37.01 68.80
CA VAL A 214 -10.46 36.54 67.47
C VAL A 214 -9.41 35.45 67.59
N GLU A 215 -8.39 35.64 68.44
CA GLU A 215 -7.32 34.66 68.66
C GLU A 215 -7.87 33.30 69.15
N HIS A 216 -8.87 33.32 70.04
CA HIS A 216 -9.50 32.09 70.52
C HIS A 216 -10.31 31.38 69.43
N ILE A 217 -11.04 32.13 68.60
CA ILE A 217 -11.79 31.56 67.47
C ILE A 217 -10.86 31.00 66.41
N GLU A 218 -9.75 31.68 66.10
CA GLU A 218 -8.72 31.18 65.19
C GLU A 218 -8.13 29.85 65.67
N GLN A 219 -7.84 29.71 66.97
CA GLN A 219 -7.39 28.43 67.54
C GLN A 219 -8.40 27.30 67.34
N VAL A 220 -9.69 27.56 67.55
CA VAL A 220 -10.75 26.56 67.34
C VAL A 220 -10.85 26.15 65.87
N ILE A 221 -10.73 27.11 64.95
CA ILE A 221 -10.75 26.85 63.51
C ILE A 221 -9.50 26.03 63.11
N ASP A 222 -8.32 26.40 63.59
CA ASP A 222 -7.07 25.71 63.28
C ASP A 222 -7.06 24.27 63.81
N GLU A 223 -7.62 24.02 65.00
CA GLU A 223 -7.80 22.68 65.55
C GLU A 223 -8.70 21.82 64.63
N ALA A 224 -9.85 22.35 64.23
CA ALA A 224 -10.79 21.66 63.34
C ALA A 224 -10.20 21.41 61.93
N MET A 225 -9.46 22.39 61.40
CA MET A 225 -8.81 22.29 60.09
C MET A 225 -7.64 21.31 60.10
N ASN A 226 -6.89 21.20 61.20
CA ASN A 226 -5.83 20.20 61.36
C ASN A 226 -6.40 18.78 61.37
N GLU A 227 -7.56 18.57 61.98
CA GLU A 227 -8.24 17.27 61.92
C GLU A 227 -8.72 16.95 60.50
N TYR A 228 -9.26 17.95 59.78
CA TYR A 228 -9.60 17.82 58.37
C TYR A 228 -8.37 17.61 57.46
N ALA A 229 -7.18 18.04 57.84
CA ALA A 229 -5.97 17.87 57.05
C ALA A 229 -5.36 16.45 57.15
N LYS A 230 -5.79 15.62 58.10
CA LYS A 230 -5.25 14.26 58.26
C LYS A 230 -5.47 13.41 57.00
N PRO A 231 -4.51 12.51 56.66
CA PRO A 231 -4.62 11.64 55.50
C PRO A 231 -5.91 10.82 55.55
N ILE A 232 -6.56 10.68 54.39
CA ILE A 232 -7.86 10.04 54.25
C ILE A 232 -7.64 8.57 53.86
N GLU A 233 -8.25 7.66 54.59
CA GLU A 233 -8.53 6.31 54.08
C GLU A 233 -9.90 6.37 53.39
N ILE A 234 -9.91 6.29 52.06
CA ILE A 234 -11.15 6.30 51.28
C ILE A 234 -11.61 4.85 51.15
N GLU A 235 -12.62 4.46 51.92
CA GLU A 235 -13.20 3.12 51.85
C GLU A 235 -14.22 3.08 50.70
N VAL A 236 -13.79 2.57 49.54
CA VAL A 236 -14.66 2.46 48.36
C VAL A 236 -15.33 1.09 48.33
N THR A 237 -16.65 1.06 48.52
CA THR A 237 -17.47 -0.12 48.20
C THR A 237 -17.68 -0.24 46.69
N PHE A 238 -16.92 -1.12 46.05
CA PHE A 238 -17.17 -1.51 44.67
C PHE A 238 -18.47 -2.30 44.59
N THR A 239 -19.55 -1.66 44.15
CA THR A 239 -20.76 -2.38 43.73
C THR A 239 -20.47 -2.95 42.35
N ALA A 240 -20.49 -4.29 42.23
CA ALA A 240 -20.41 -4.94 40.93
C ALA A 240 -21.66 -4.56 40.15
N GLU A 241 -21.52 -3.69 39.14
CA GLU A 241 -22.58 -3.51 38.15
C GLU A 241 -22.88 -4.88 37.51
N PRO A 242 -24.17 -5.23 37.31
CA PRO A 242 -24.52 -6.47 36.65
C PRO A 242 -23.97 -6.44 35.23
N GLU A 243 -23.17 -7.45 34.88
CA GLU A 243 -22.60 -7.59 33.55
C GLU A 243 -23.74 -7.53 32.52
N ALA A 244 -23.75 -6.45 31.73
CA ALA A 244 -24.69 -6.29 30.63
C ALA A 244 -24.47 -7.46 29.66
N GLY A 245 -25.57 -8.16 29.38
CA GLY A 245 -25.67 -9.40 28.62
C GLY A 245 -24.66 -9.55 27.50
N THR A 246 -23.94 -10.67 27.54
CA THR A 246 -23.43 -11.33 26.34
C THR A 246 -24.65 -11.69 25.48
N GLU A 247 -25.01 -10.81 24.53
CA GLU A 247 -25.86 -11.20 23.41
C GLU A 247 -25.11 -12.27 22.62
N SER A 248 -25.51 -13.52 22.84
CA SER A 248 -25.23 -14.65 21.99
C SER A 248 -25.92 -14.43 20.65
N ASP A 249 -25.18 -13.98 19.64
CA ASP A 249 -25.56 -14.11 18.23
C ASP A 249 -25.50 -15.61 17.87
N ASP A 250 -26.64 -16.27 18.01
CA ASP A 250 -26.96 -17.54 17.33
C ASP A 250 -28.19 -17.30 16.46
N GLU A 251 -27.99 -17.11 15.14
CA GLU A 251 -28.90 -17.52 14.06
C GLU A 251 -28.19 -17.57 12.70
#